data_AF-A0A526S670-F1
#
_entry.id   AF-A0A526S670-F1
#
_cell.length_a   1.000
_cell.length_b   1.000
_cell.length_c   1.000
_cell.angle_alpha   90.00
_cell.angle_beta   90.00
_cell.angle_gamma   90.00
#
_symmetry.space_group_name_H-M   'P 1'
#
loop_
_entity.id
_entity.type
_entity.pdbx_description
1 polymer ?
#
loop_
_entity_poly.entity_id
_entity_poly.type
_entity_poly.pdbx_seq_one_letter_code
_entity_poly.pdbx_strand_id
1 'polypeptide(L)'
;MYSRKSIICVFLSFLLSVSSACSEEILELSQDFVESYKNRITIEGQFLVDASHARPNDPSEDGDLHAAVRSPVIGLLAVAEIQNAKDTPDAVSVMSNAVGDENGLSFTGVWRIWPEHGGDRQHIQVGGPGQKWTGPGPTNPPHVFEVHPLTKLGNVSLLGNLHLIDGYQYKNPDDAFQRYEAAHFEIEPLANDRVRLHMRMVGYNYVEFLMRLSKRFHRDPDGEFVAAGIYDLNGELLVRDLRVGFVKGSALDEKQQALEVGQCLHMVGIPRVDLALVSWRLNHRNDAQYPNVLNWSLPYEIIGVGVFDEPLRECGED
;
A
#
# COMPACT_ATOMS: atom_id res chain seq x y z
N MET A 1 -18.50 -6.35 -76.01
CA MET A 1 -18.03 -7.28 -74.96
C MET A 1 -17.10 -6.51 -74.02
N TYR A 2 -17.26 -6.74 -72.72
CA TYR A 2 -16.98 -5.83 -71.58
C TYR A 2 -15.60 -5.14 -71.49
N SER A 3 -15.66 -3.83 -71.21
CA SER A 3 -14.57 -2.97 -70.71
C SER A 3 -14.32 -3.26 -69.23
N ARG A 4 -13.08 -3.62 -68.86
CA ARG A 4 -12.65 -3.77 -67.46
C ARG A 4 -12.06 -2.44 -66.98
N LYS A 5 -12.76 -1.76 -66.08
CA LYS A 5 -12.21 -0.67 -65.27
C LYS A 5 -11.54 -1.28 -64.03
N SER A 6 -10.23 -1.14 -63.92
CA SER A 6 -9.48 -1.46 -62.70
C SER A 6 -9.72 -0.37 -61.67
N ILE A 7 -10.38 -0.72 -60.57
CA ILE A 7 -10.48 0.13 -59.37
C ILE A 7 -9.25 -0.16 -58.52
N ILE A 8 -8.34 0.82 -58.42
CA ILE A 8 -7.23 0.81 -57.47
C ILE A 8 -7.79 1.36 -56.15
N CYS A 9 -8.06 0.48 -55.19
CA CYS A 9 -8.33 0.85 -53.81
C CYS A 9 -7.00 1.18 -53.13
N VAL A 10 -6.72 2.46 -52.93
CA VAL A 10 -5.65 2.92 -52.04
C VAL A 10 -6.16 2.75 -50.61
N PHE A 11 -5.65 1.75 -49.90
CA PHE A 11 -5.84 1.61 -48.46
C PHE A 11 -4.99 2.66 -47.75
N LEU A 12 -5.63 3.75 -47.33
CA LEU A 12 -5.04 4.74 -46.43
C LEU A 12 -5.01 4.13 -45.02
N SER A 13 -3.87 3.55 -44.64
CA SER A 13 -3.66 3.06 -43.28
C SER A 13 -3.49 4.25 -42.34
N PHE A 14 -4.58 4.65 -41.68
CA PHE A 14 -4.54 5.55 -40.54
C PHE A 14 -3.83 4.81 -39.40
N LEU A 15 -2.55 5.10 -39.19
CA LEU A 15 -1.84 4.83 -37.95
C LEU A 15 -2.48 5.70 -36.86
N LEU A 16 -3.59 5.22 -36.29
CA LEU A 16 -4.02 5.64 -34.97
C LEU A 16 -2.96 5.15 -34.00
N SER A 17 -2.00 6.02 -33.69
CA SER A 17 -1.22 5.91 -32.47
C SER A 17 -2.21 5.93 -31.32
N VAL A 18 -2.56 4.74 -30.85
CA VAL A 18 -3.24 4.55 -29.57
C VAL A 18 -2.23 5.03 -28.54
N SER A 19 -2.31 6.30 -28.18
CA SER A 19 -1.77 6.74 -26.90
C SER A 19 -2.53 5.92 -25.88
N SER A 20 -1.92 4.83 -25.39
CA SER A 20 -2.37 4.19 -24.17
C SER A 20 -2.28 5.25 -23.09
N ALA A 21 -3.39 5.96 -22.86
CA ALA A 21 -3.61 6.72 -21.65
C ALA A 21 -3.46 5.70 -20.52
N CYS A 22 -2.27 5.63 -19.93
CA CYS A 22 -2.05 4.82 -18.76
C CYS A 22 -2.81 5.52 -17.65
N SER A 23 -3.76 4.82 -17.06
CA SER A 23 -4.67 5.44 -16.12
C SER A 23 -3.92 6.01 -14.91
N GLU A 24 -4.21 7.27 -14.57
CA GLU A 24 -3.53 8.04 -13.52
C GLU A 24 -4.41 8.17 -12.27
N GLU A 25 -3.86 7.84 -11.11
CA GLU A 25 -4.43 8.08 -9.80
C GLU A 25 -3.79 9.36 -9.23
N ILE A 26 -4.63 10.35 -8.93
CA ILE A 26 -4.20 11.64 -8.39
C ILE A 26 -4.61 11.70 -6.92
N LEU A 27 -3.63 11.91 -6.03
CA LEU A 27 -3.87 12.07 -4.60
C LEU A 27 -3.39 13.44 -4.12
N GLU A 28 -4.27 14.22 -3.51
CA GLU A 28 -3.90 15.48 -2.85
C GLU A 28 -3.95 15.37 -1.33
N LEU A 29 -2.82 15.60 -0.67
CA LEU A 29 -2.67 15.59 0.79
C LEU A 29 -2.30 16.98 1.32
N SER A 30 -2.58 17.23 2.59
CA SER A 30 -1.91 18.30 3.32
C SER A 30 -0.46 17.90 3.63
N GLN A 31 0.45 18.86 3.61
CA GLN A 31 1.84 18.63 4.04
C GLN A 31 1.88 18.28 5.53
N ASP A 32 0.97 18.81 6.35
CA ASP A 32 0.84 18.42 7.77
C ASP A 32 0.59 16.91 7.92
N PHE A 33 -0.24 16.31 7.07
CA PHE A 33 -0.46 14.87 7.08
C PHE A 33 0.83 14.12 6.72
N VAL A 34 1.52 14.54 5.65
CA VAL A 34 2.80 13.96 5.25
C VAL A 34 3.80 14.02 6.39
N GLU A 35 4.00 15.18 7.00
CA GLU A 35 4.96 15.38 8.08
C GLU A 35 4.59 14.61 9.36
N SER A 36 3.30 14.51 9.68
CA SER A 36 2.83 13.81 10.88
C SER A 36 2.98 12.30 10.78
N TYR A 37 2.82 11.73 9.57
CA TYR A 37 2.78 10.28 9.38
C TYR A 37 4.01 9.69 8.70
N LYS A 38 4.93 10.51 8.15
CA LYS A 38 6.08 10.01 7.36
C LYS A 38 6.97 8.97 8.02
N ASN A 39 7.02 8.94 9.34
CA ASN A 39 7.78 7.96 10.12
C ASN A 39 6.89 7.21 11.11
N ARG A 40 5.59 7.13 10.85
CA ARG A 40 4.64 6.31 11.61
C ARG A 40 4.32 5.05 10.83
N ILE A 41 4.18 3.93 11.50
CA ILE A 41 3.69 2.69 10.90
C ILE A 41 2.17 2.70 10.93
N THR A 42 1.61 3.09 12.08
CA THR A 42 0.16 3.02 12.33
C THR A 42 -0.51 4.40 12.36
N ILE A 43 -1.82 4.37 12.16
CA ILE A 43 -2.74 5.49 12.38
C ILE A 43 -3.86 5.01 13.31
N GLU A 44 -4.36 5.91 14.14
CA GLU A 44 -5.46 5.65 15.06
C GLU A 44 -6.53 6.73 14.95
N GLY A 45 -7.77 6.36 15.23
CA GLY A 45 -8.90 7.28 15.17
C GLY A 45 -10.24 6.60 15.35
N GLN A 46 -11.27 7.17 14.73
CA GLN A 46 -12.61 6.61 14.68
C GLN A 46 -13.07 6.50 13.22
N PHE A 47 -13.53 5.32 12.83
CA PHE A 47 -14.16 5.10 11.54
C PHE A 47 -15.64 5.43 11.58
N LEU A 48 -16.12 6.12 10.56
CA LEU A 48 -17.50 5.99 10.10
C LEU A 48 -17.51 4.87 9.07
N VAL A 49 -18.19 3.77 9.37
CA VAL A 49 -18.25 2.60 8.48
C VAL A 49 -19.43 2.78 7.53
N ASP A 50 -19.15 3.01 6.26
CA ASP A 50 -20.18 3.22 5.25
C ASP A 50 -20.71 1.89 4.70
N ALA A 51 -19.85 0.87 4.60
CA ALA A 51 -20.21 -0.49 4.22
C ALA A 51 -19.17 -1.50 4.74
N SER A 52 -19.57 -2.74 5.00
CA SER A 52 -18.67 -3.87 5.33
C SER A 52 -19.02 -5.12 4.49
N HIS A 53 -18.03 -5.96 4.15
CA HIS A 53 -18.27 -7.25 3.55
C HIS A 53 -19.08 -8.09 4.55
N ALA A 54 -20.05 -8.88 4.07
CA ALA A 54 -20.84 -9.73 4.96
C ALA A 54 -20.03 -10.89 5.56
N ARG A 55 -18.93 -11.25 4.91
CA ARG A 55 -18.00 -12.30 5.30
C ARG A 55 -16.60 -11.96 4.76
N PRO A 56 -15.53 -12.47 5.39
CA PRO A 56 -14.19 -12.40 4.80
C PRO A 56 -14.16 -12.94 3.36
N ASN A 57 -13.21 -12.47 2.57
CA ASN A 57 -12.91 -13.06 1.27
C ASN A 57 -12.51 -14.54 1.44
N ASP A 58 -12.58 -15.32 0.36
CA ASP A 58 -12.01 -16.67 0.38
C ASP A 58 -10.47 -16.58 0.53
N PRO A 59 -9.78 -17.51 1.20
CA PRO A 59 -8.32 -17.41 1.38
C PRO A 59 -7.50 -17.36 0.09
N SER A 60 -8.04 -17.86 -1.03
CA SER A 60 -7.43 -17.71 -2.37
C SER A 60 -7.49 -16.27 -2.90
N GLU A 61 -8.37 -15.46 -2.33
CA GLU A 61 -8.61 -14.04 -2.58
C GLU A 61 -8.24 -13.25 -1.31
N ASP A 62 -7.04 -13.43 -0.76
CA ASP A 62 -6.45 -12.81 0.45
C ASP A 62 -7.07 -13.15 1.82
N GLY A 63 -8.34 -13.57 1.89
CA GLY A 63 -8.95 -13.93 3.17
C GLY A 63 -9.24 -12.75 4.11
N ASP A 64 -9.13 -11.52 3.62
CA ASP A 64 -9.32 -10.31 4.39
C ASP A 64 -10.81 -9.91 4.44
N LEU A 65 -11.16 -9.09 5.43
CA LEU A 65 -12.46 -8.42 5.46
C LEU A 65 -12.27 -6.95 5.09
N HIS A 66 -12.83 -6.55 3.96
CA HIS A 66 -12.82 -5.15 3.51
C HIS A 66 -14.02 -4.40 4.09
N ALA A 67 -13.81 -3.13 4.43
CA ALA A 67 -14.85 -2.19 4.82
C ALA A 67 -14.59 -0.81 4.19
N ALA A 68 -15.62 -0.22 3.58
CA ALA A 68 -15.57 1.17 3.15
C ALA A 68 -15.68 2.05 4.39
N VAL A 69 -14.63 2.80 4.68
CA VAL A 69 -14.56 3.61 5.89
C VAL A 69 -14.11 5.03 5.57
N ARG A 70 -14.36 5.89 6.55
CA ARG A 70 -13.96 7.29 6.56
C ARG A 70 -13.56 7.68 7.95
N SER A 71 -12.59 8.58 8.08
CA SER A 71 -12.15 9.04 9.39
C SER A 71 -11.66 10.48 9.33
N PRO A 72 -11.98 11.32 10.35
CA PRO A 72 -11.49 12.70 10.39
C PRO A 72 -9.96 12.83 10.37
N VAL A 73 -9.24 11.83 10.86
CA VAL A 73 -7.76 11.83 10.83
C VAL A 73 -7.18 11.47 9.46
N ILE A 74 -8.00 10.87 8.57
CA ILE A 74 -7.61 10.48 7.21
C ILE A 74 -8.05 11.54 6.20
N GLY A 75 -9.30 12.02 6.30
CA GLY A 75 -9.84 13.03 5.39
C GLY A 75 -10.09 12.55 3.96
N LEU A 76 -10.09 11.23 3.73
CA LEU A 76 -10.31 10.58 2.44
C LEU A 76 -11.33 9.45 2.60
N LEU A 77 -11.91 9.04 1.48
CA LEU A 77 -12.54 7.73 1.39
C LEU A 77 -11.46 6.65 1.41
N ALA A 78 -11.62 5.65 2.27
CA ALA A 78 -10.60 4.63 2.49
C ALA A 78 -11.22 3.23 2.59
N VAL A 79 -10.36 2.23 2.52
CA VAL A 79 -10.71 0.85 2.87
C VAL A 79 -10.00 0.45 4.16
N ALA A 80 -10.72 -0.16 5.09
CA ALA A 80 -10.13 -0.80 6.26
C ALA A 80 -10.18 -2.30 6.06
N GLU A 81 -9.06 -2.98 6.36
CA GLU A 81 -8.91 -4.40 6.10
C GLU A 81 -8.48 -5.14 7.37
N ILE A 82 -9.28 -6.13 7.75
CA ILE A 82 -8.92 -7.10 8.78
C ILE A 82 -8.22 -8.25 8.05
N GLN A 83 -6.91 -8.38 8.24
CA GLN A 83 -6.15 -9.49 7.66
C GLN A 83 -6.60 -10.82 8.28
N ASN A 84 -6.58 -11.93 7.51
CA ASN A 84 -6.94 -13.27 8.02
C ASN A 84 -8.26 -13.25 8.82
N ALA A 85 -9.28 -12.57 8.31
CA ALA A 85 -10.45 -12.21 9.12
C ALA A 85 -11.26 -13.43 9.60
N LYS A 86 -11.09 -14.60 8.98
CA LYS A 86 -11.67 -15.88 9.44
C LYS A 86 -11.28 -16.23 10.88
N ASP A 87 -10.12 -15.77 11.34
CA ASP A 87 -9.56 -16.11 12.66
C ASP A 87 -10.11 -15.19 13.78
N THR A 88 -10.91 -14.17 13.42
CA THR A 88 -11.44 -13.18 14.37
C THR A 88 -12.91 -12.81 14.09
N PRO A 89 -13.84 -13.79 14.23
CA PRO A 89 -15.27 -13.55 13.96
C PRO A 89 -15.88 -12.43 14.80
N ASP A 90 -15.32 -12.16 15.98
CA ASP A 90 -15.72 -11.05 16.85
C ASP A 90 -15.44 -9.68 16.20
N ALA A 91 -14.25 -9.49 15.60
CA ALA A 91 -13.93 -8.23 14.94
C ALA A 91 -14.74 -8.04 13.64
N VAL A 92 -15.00 -9.14 12.90
CA VAL A 92 -15.91 -9.13 11.74
C VAL A 92 -17.30 -8.66 12.15
N SER A 93 -17.81 -9.18 13.28
CA SER A 93 -19.11 -8.79 13.83
C SER A 93 -19.13 -7.33 14.30
N VAL A 94 -18.06 -6.87 14.96
CA VAL A 94 -17.91 -5.46 15.38
C VAL A 94 -17.93 -4.52 14.17
N MET A 95 -17.18 -4.82 13.10
CA MET A 95 -17.18 -4.02 11.87
C MET A 95 -18.55 -4.00 11.20
N SER A 96 -19.20 -5.17 11.08
CA SER A 96 -20.51 -5.31 10.45
C SER A 96 -21.60 -4.53 11.20
N ASN A 97 -21.58 -4.56 12.53
CA ASN A 97 -22.55 -3.86 13.38
C ASN A 97 -22.36 -2.33 13.38
N ALA A 98 -21.17 -1.84 13.03
CA ALA A 98 -20.87 -0.42 12.97
C ALA A 98 -21.30 0.24 11.64
N VAL A 99 -21.77 -0.54 10.66
CA VAL A 99 -22.23 0.00 9.37
C VAL A 99 -23.36 0.99 9.58
N GLY A 100 -23.15 2.24 9.18
CA GLY A 100 -24.10 3.33 9.33
C GLY A 100 -24.18 3.94 10.73
N ASP A 101 -23.37 3.50 11.69
CA ASP A 101 -23.30 4.12 13.03
C ASP A 101 -22.54 5.46 12.96
N GLU A 102 -23.18 6.53 13.40
CA GLU A 102 -22.62 7.87 13.43
C GLU A 102 -21.72 8.12 14.66
N ASN A 103 -21.76 7.25 15.68
CA ASN A 103 -20.92 7.36 16.87
C ASN A 103 -19.45 6.99 16.61
N GLY A 104 -19.20 6.30 15.50
CA GLY A 104 -17.89 5.89 15.06
C GLY A 104 -17.32 4.67 15.79
N LEU A 105 -16.46 3.93 15.09
CA LEU A 105 -15.78 2.74 15.59
C LEU A 105 -14.29 3.05 15.77
N SER A 106 -13.79 3.01 17.01
CA SER A 106 -12.38 3.27 17.28
C SER A 106 -11.48 2.23 16.62
N PHE A 107 -10.34 2.65 16.07
CA PHE A 107 -9.41 1.75 15.41
C PHE A 107 -7.95 2.15 15.62
N THR A 108 -7.07 1.17 15.42
CA THR A 108 -5.65 1.36 15.12
C THR A 108 -5.29 0.40 13.99
N GLY A 109 -4.47 0.82 13.05
CA GLY A 109 -3.98 -0.04 11.98
C GLY A 109 -2.85 0.59 11.20
N VAL A 110 -2.25 -0.18 10.32
CA VAL A 110 -1.21 0.30 9.41
C VAL A 110 -1.85 1.23 8.39
N TRP A 111 -1.36 2.47 8.26
CA TRP A 111 -1.81 3.33 7.17
C TRP A 111 -1.07 2.96 5.89
N ARG A 112 -1.76 3.07 4.76
CA ARG A 112 -1.21 2.77 3.45
C ARG A 112 -1.76 3.73 2.41
N ILE A 113 -0.87 4.26 1.59
CA ILE A 113 -1.22 4.89 0.32
C ILE A 113 -0.67 3.98 -0.76
N TRP A 114 -1.54 3.41 -1.58
CA TRP A 114 -1.12 2.53 -2.66
C TRP A 114 -2.09 2.59 -3.85
N PRO A 115 -1.60 2.85 -5.07
CA PRO A 115 -2.43 2.79 -6.28
C PRO A 115 -2.60 1.33 -6.74
N GLU A 116 -3.32 0.53 -5.94
CA GLU A 116 -3.55 -0.88 -6.26
C GLU A 116 -4.40 -1.03 -7.52
N HIS A 117 -5.46 -0.23 -7.59
CA HIS A 117 -6.40 -0.19 -8.70
C HIS A 117 -6.18 1.11 -9.50
N GLY A 118 -6.38 1.05 -10.82
CA GLY A 118 -6.40 2.24 -11.68
C GLY A 118 -7.83 2.65 -12.02
N GLY A 119 -8.02 3.88 -12.47
CA GLY A 119 -9.32 4.32 -13.00
C GLY A 119 -9.50 5.81 -13.28
N ASP A 120 -8.44 6.58 -13.47
CA ASP A 120 -8.43 8.03 -13.75
C ASP A 120 -9.21 8.81 -12.69
N ARG A 121 -8.73 8.74 -11.45
CA ARG A 121 -9.47 9.23 -10.29
C ARG A 121 -8.69 10.24 -9.49
N GLN A 122 -9.44 11.12 -8.83
CA GLN A 122 -8.90 12.14 -7.94
C GLN A 122 -9.34 11.84 -6.51
N HIS A 123 -8.37 11.79 -5.61
CA HIS A 123 -8.53 11.56 -4.18
C HIS A 123 -8.04 12.83 -3.47
N ILE A 124 -8.95 13.71 -3.09
CA ILE A 124 -8.61 15.00 -2.50
C ILE A 124 -8.88 14.94 -1.01
N GLN A 125 -7.83 15.06 -0.19
CA GLN A 125 -7.98 15.10 1.26
C GLN A 125 -8.74 16.37 1.65
N VAL A 126 -9.73 16.21 2.53
CA VAL A 126 -10.55 17.29 3.06
C VAL A 126 -10.48 17.33 4.58
N GLY A 127 -10.86 18.46 5.18
CA GLY A 127 -11.13 18.51 6.61
C GLY A 127 -12.37 17.69 6.96
N GLY A 128 -12.31 16.93 8.07
CA GLY A 128 -13.38 16.03 8.49
C GLY A 128 -13.24 14.63 7.90
N PRO A 129 -14.30 13.79 7.94
CA PRO A 129 -14.15 12.35 7.66
C PRO A 129 -13.92 11.99 6.19
N GLY A 130 -14.13 12.91 5.25
CA GLY A 130 -14.14 12.61 3.80
C GLY A 130 -15.53 12.31 3.26
N GLN A 131 -15.62 12.12 1.93
CA GLN A 131 -16.88 11.92 1.20
C GLN A 131 -17.48 10.54 1.45
N LYS A 132 -18.74 10.50 1.94
CA LYS A 132 -19.51 9.27 2.16
C LYS A 132 -19.64 8.41 0.90
N TRP A 133 -19.36 7.12 1.02
CA TRP A 133 -19.60 6.14 -0.03
C TRP A 133 -21.08 5.78 -0.10
N THR A 134 -21.64 5.79 -1.32
CA THR A 134 -23.06 5.51 -1.60
C THR A 134 -23.27 4.55 -2.78
N GLY A 135 -22.21 3.85 -3.21
CA GLY A 135 -22.24 3.00 -4.40
C GLY A 135 -23.03 1.68 -4.22
N PRO A 136 -23.37 1.01 -5.34
CA PRO A 136 -24.35 -0.09 -5.36
C PRO A 136 -23.84 -1.47 -4.89
N GLY A 137 -22.64 -1.58 -4.32
CA GLY A 137 -22.00 -2.85 -3.96
C GLY A 137 -20.91 -2.67 -2.89
N PRO A 138 -20.40 -3.76 -2.28
CA PRO A 138 -19.84 -3.66 -0.96
C PRO A 138 -18.39 -3.13 -1.02
N THR A 139 -18.11 -2.25 -0.05
CA THR A 139 -16.84 -1.98 0.65
C THR A 139 -15.58 -1.56 -0.07
N ASN A 140 -15.48 -1.69 -1.38
CA ASN A 140 -14.29 -1.29 -2.10
C ASN A 140 -14.59 -0.06 -2.98
N PRO A 141 -14.74 1.13 -2.37
CA PRO A 141 -14.86 2.35 -3.13
C PRO A 141 -13.59 2.56 -3.97
N PRO A 142 -13.67 3.42 -4.99
CA PRO A 142 -12.49 4.09 -5.50
C PRO A 142 -11.63 4.64 -4.37
N HIS A 143 -10.48 4.04 -4.12
CA HIS A 143 -9.60 4.43 -3.03
C HIS A 143 -8.14 4.31 -3.44
N VAL A 144 -7.33 5.07 -2.74
CA VAL A 144 -5.86 4.96 -2.75
C VAL A 144 -5.31 4.91 -1.33
N PHE A 145 -6.15 5.22 -0.34
CA PHE A 145 -5.81 5.18 1.08
C PHE A 145 -6.47 3.97 1.72
N GLU A 146 -5.69 3.24 2.50
CA GLU A 146 -6.12 2.07 3.23
C GLU A 146 -5.64 2.14 4.68
N VAL A 147 -6.37 1.46 5.55
CA VAL A 147 -5.87 1.02 6.85
C VAL A 147 -5.76 -0.50 6.79
N HIS A 148 -4.61 -0.98 6.35
CA HIS A 148 -4.35 -2.39 6.05
C HIS A 148 -2.93 -2.79 6.48
N PRO A 149 -2.80 -3.78 7.39
CA PRO A 149 -3.86 -4.40 8.19
C PRO A 149 -4.31 -3.53 9.38
N LEU A 150 -5.55 -3.73 9.81
CA LEU A 150 -6.01 -3.31 11.13
C LEU A 150 -5.29 -4.10 12.24
N THR A 151 -4.90 -3.42 13.30
CA THR A 151 -4.20 -4.01 14.47
C THR A 151 -5.03 -3.93 15.74
N LYS A 152 -6.06 -3.08 15.76
CA LYS A 152 -7.08 -3.01 16.79
C LYS A 152 -8.39 -2.44 16.23
N LEU A 153 -9.52 -3.04 16.62
CA LEU A 153 -10.86 -2.56 16.29
C LEU A 153 -11.76 -2.59 17.53
N GLY A 154 -12.23 -1.43 17.98
CA GLY A 154 -12.88 -1.31 19.28
C GLY A 154 -11.95 -1.79 20.40
N ASN A 155 -12.39 -2.82 21.13
CA ASN A 155 -11.60 -3.49 22.17
C ASN A 155 -10.91 -4.78 21.69
N VAL A 156 -11.08 -5.17 20.41
CA VAL A 156 -10.51 -6.39 19.85
C VAL A 156 -9.12 -6.10 19.33
N SER A 157 -8.11 -6.83 19.83
CA SER A 157 -6.76 -6.81 19.24
C SER A 157 -6.73 -7.70 18.01
N LEU A 158 -6.05 -7.23 16.97
CA LEU A 158 -5.88 -7.92 15.69
C LEU A 158 -4.40 -8.21 15.40
N LEU A 159 -3.48 -7.99 16.35
CA LEU A 159 -2.06 -8.32 16.16
C LEU A 159 -1.84 -9.80 15.86
N GLY A 160 -2.69 -10.66 16.43
CA GLY A 160 -2.68 -12.10 16.19
C GLY A 160 -3.12 -12.51 14.78
N ASN A 161 -3.63 -11.57 13.97
CA ASN A 161 -4.03 -11.81 12.58
C ASN A 161 -2.91 -11.53 11.57
N LEU A 162 -1.82 -10.87 12.00
CA LEU A 162 -0.66 -10.56 11.16
C LEU A 162 0.24 -11.81 11.04
N HIS A 163 -0.23 -12.77 10.24
CA HIS A 163 0.47 -14.00 9.89
C HIS A 163 0.18 -14.41 8.44
N LEU A 164 0.84 -15.47 7.98
CA LEU A 164 0.62 -16.03 6.66
C LEU A 164 -0.84 -16.44 6.45
N ILE A 165 -1.34 -16.22 5.24
CA ILE A 165 -2.70 -16.52 4.80
C ILE A 165 -2.68 -17.93 4.22
N ASP A 166 -3.25 -18.87 4.97
CA ASP A 166 -3.31 -20.26 4.54
C ASP A 166 -4.18 -20.42 3.28
N GLY A 167 -3.59 -20.97 2.22
CA GLY A 167 -4.23 -21.15 0.92
C GLY A 167 -4.08 -19.97 -0.05
N TYR A 168 -3.36 -18.90 0.33
CA TYR A 168 -3.06 -17.79 -0.57
C TYR A 168 -1.78 -18.02 -1.37
N GLN A 169 -1.79 -17.65 -2.65
CA GLN A 169 -0.59 -17.63 -3.47
C GLN A 169 -0.01 -16.20 -3.48
N TYR A 170 1.08 -16.01 -2.76
CA TYR A 170 1.80 -14.75 -2.71
C TYR A 170 2.36 -14.34 -4.08
N LYS A 171 2.53 -13.04 -4.26
CA LYS A 171 3.10 -12.51 -5.49
C LYS A 171 4.58 -12.84 -5.56
N ASN A 172 5.03 -13.19 -6.75
CA ASN A 172 6.44 -13.40 -7.04
C ASN A 172 7.20 -12.08 -6.80
N PRO A 173 8.33 -12.12 -6.08
CA PRO A 173 9.06 -10.91 -5.72
C PRO A 173 9.74 -10.24 -6.92
N ASP A 174 10.27 -10.99 -7.88
CA ASP A 174 10.89 -10.42 -9.09
C ASP A 174 9.91 -9.52 -9.84
N ASP A 175 8.72 -10.04 -10.15
CA ASP A 175 7.66 -9.32 -10.85
C ASP A 175 7.19 -8.09 -10.05
N ALA A 176 7.02 -8.25 -8.73
CA ALA A 176 6.49 -7.21 -7.86
C ALA A 176 7.49 -6.05 -7.71
N PHE A 177 8.72 -6.33 -7.28
CA PHE A 177 9.74 -5.29 -7.06
C PHE A 177 10.20 -4.65 -8.36
N GLN A 178 10.28 -5.39 -9.47
CA GLN A 178 10.53 -4.78 -10.79
C GLN A 178 9.44 -3.76 -11.14
N ARG A 179 8.18 -4.06 -10.84
CA ARG A 179 7.08 -3.13 -11.10
C ARG A 179 7.10 -1.92 -10.16
N TYR A 180 7.49 -2.10 -8.90
CA TYR A 180 7.62 -1.01 -7.94
C TYR A 180 8.72 -0.02 -8.37
N GLU A 181 9.90 -0.54 -8.72
CA GLU A 181 11.04 0.27 -9.16
C GLU A 181 10.76 1.02 -10.48
N ALA A 182 9.97 0.41 -11.38
CA ALA A 182 9.61 0.99 -12.67
C ALA A 182 8.36 1.89 -12.61
N ALA A 183 7.68 1.98 -11.46
CA ALA A 183 6.42 2.71 -11.34
C ALA A 183 6.62 4.22 -11.52
N HIS A 184 5.76 4.81 -12.34
CA HIS A 184 5.72 6.25 -12.53
C HIS A 184 5.18 6.96 -11.29
N PHE A 185 5.86 8.04 -10.91
CA PHE A 185 5.48 8.88 -9.79
C PHE A 185 5.91 10.32 -10.03
N GLU A 186 5.02 11.26 -9.77
CA GLU A 186 5.34 12.68 -9.78
C GLU A 186 4.77 13.35 -8.52
N ILE A 187 5.57 14.25 -7.93
CA ILE A 187 5.20 15.08 -6.79
C ILE A 187 5.01 16.51 -7.30
N GLU A 188 3.80 17.03 -7.23
CA GLU A 188 3.47 18.43 -7.52
C GLU A 188 3.21 19.19 -6.21
N PRO A 189 4.10 20.09 -5.78
CA PRO A 189 3.82 21.00 -4.67
C PRO A 189 2.71 21.97 -5.06
N LEU A 190 1.68 22.08 -4.23
CA LEU A 190 0.55 22.98 -4.44
C LEU A 190 0.60 24.17 -3.47
N ALA A 191 -0.25 25.17 -3.72
CA ALA A 191 -0.48 26.25 -2.76
C ALA A 191 -1.14 25.73 -1.47
N ASN A 192 -1.10 26.53 -0.40
CA ASN A 192 -1.70 26.25 0.91
C ASN A 192 -1.18 24.97 1.58
N ASP A 193 0.14 24.75 1.51
CA ASP A 193 0.81 23.61 2.15
C ASP A 193 0.17 22.27 1.78
N ARG A 194 -0.16 22.11 0.50
CA ARG A 194 -0.65 20.85 -0.08
C ARG A 194 0.38 20.24 -1.01
N VAL A 195 0.26 18.95 -1.23
CA VAL A 195 1.02 18.20 -2.22
C VAL A 195 0.06 17.33 -3.02
N ARG A 196 0.28 17.27 -4.33
CA ARG A 196 -0.38 16.32 -5.23
C ARG A 196 0.60 15.26 -5.67
N LEU A 197 0.18 14.01 -5.60
CA LEU A 197 0.92 12.84 -6.03
C LEU A 197 0.22 12.28 -7.27
N HIS A 198 0.93 12.24 -8.38
CA HIS A 198 0.48 11.58 -9.60
C HIS A 198 1.08 10.18 -9.61
N MET A 199 0.20 9.19 -9.67
CA MET A 199 0.56 7.78 -9.55
C MET A 199 -0.09 7.01 -10.69
N ARG A 200 0.51 5.90 -11.09
CA ARG A 200 -0.15 4.92 -11.96
C ARG A 200 -0.42 3.65 -11.18
N MET A 201 -1.37 2.86 -11.66
CA MET A 201 -1.66 1.55 -11.07
C MET A 201 -0.41 0.66 -11.01
N VAL A 202 -0.07 0.25 -9.79
CA VAL A 202 1.05 -0.67 -9.52
C VAL A 202 0.52 -2.08 -9.23
N GLY A 203 -0.58 -2.22 -8.50
CA GLY A 203 -1.10 -3.53 -8.07
C GLY A 203 -0.15 -4.28 -7.13
N TYR A 204 -0.23 -5.61 -7.17
CA TYR A 204 0.61 -6.55 -6.41
C TYR A 204 0.65 -6.30 -4.90
N ASN A 205 -0.44 -6.66 -4.21
CA ASN A 205 -0.46 -6.81 -2.75
C ASN A 205 0.14 -8.16 -2.35
N TYR A 206 0.60 -8.27 -1.10
CA TYR A 206 1.15 -9.48 -0.47
C TYR A 206 2.25 -10.17 -1.28
N VAL A 207 3.49 -9.70 -1.08
CA VAL A 207 4.69 -10.25 -1.73
C VAL A 207 5.50 -11.07 -0.76
N GLU A 208 5.91 -12.26 -1.18
CA GLU A 208 6.81 -13.16 -0.45
C GLU A 208 8.27 -12.91 -0.88
N PHE A 209 9.18 -12.69 0.07
CA PHE A 209 10.58 -12.38 -0.24
C PHE A 209 11.51 -12.67 0.95
N LEU A 210 12.82 -12.65 0.68
CA LEU A 210 13.86 -12.67 1.70
C LEU A 210 14.32 -11.25 2.00
N MET A 211 14.37 -10.90 3.28
CA MET A 211 14.73 -9.58 3.77
C MET A 211 16.03 -9.67 4.56
N ARG A 212 17.09 -8.99 4.11
CA ARG A 212 18.37 -8.90 4.83
C ARG A 212 18.46 -7.61 5.60
N LEU A 213 18.63 -7.69 6.92
CA LEU A 213 18.77 -6.50 7.75
C LEU A 213 20.09 -5.78 7.44
N SER A 214 20.01 -4.54 6.96
CA SER A 214 21.19 -3.70 6.66
C SER A 214 21.47 -2.70 7.78
N LYS A 215 20.42 -2.12 8.37
CA LYS A 215 20.52 -1.07 9.38
C LYS A 215 19.25 -0.98 10.20
N ARG A 216 19.36 -0.70 11.50
CA ARG A 216 18.23 -0.36 12.37
C ARG A 216 18.05 1.14 12.50
N PHE A 217 16.81 1.61 12.54
CA PHE A 217 16.49 3.00 12.89
C PHE A 217 16.07 3.10 14.36
N HIS A 218 15.67 4.31 14.78
CA HIS A 218 15.03 4.48 16.07
C HIS A 218 13.71 3.69 16.11
N ARG A 219 13.46 3.04 17.24
CA ARG A 219 12.19 2.33 17.48
C ARG A 219 11.18 3.30 18.09
N ASP A 220 10.07 3.47 17.41
CA ASP A 220 8.96 4.34 17.80
C ASP A 220 7.91 3.59 18.64
N PRO A 221 6.97 4.30 19.27
CA PRO A 221 5.92 3.68 20.08
C PRO A 221 5.05 2.67 19.34
N ASP A 222 4.87 2.81 18.02
CA ASP A 222 4.05 1.95 17.16
C ASP A 222 4.84 0.86 16.40
N GLY A 223 6.17 0.86 16.51
CA GLY A 223 7.01 -0.17 15.92
C GLY A 223 8.39 0.32 15.52
N GLU A 224 9.01 -0.36 14.56
CA GLU A 224 10.36 -0.05 14.11
C GLU A 224 10.42 -0.08 12.58
N PHE A 225 11.08 0.92 12.02
CA PHE A 225 11.60 0.82 10.66
C PHE A 225 13.04 0.32 10.69
N VAL A 226 13.40 -0.46 9.70
CA VAL A 226 14.78 -0.82 9.40
C VAL A 226 15.09 -0.54 7.93
N ALA A 227 16.36 -0.48 7.58
CA ALA A 227 16.82 -0.51 6.21
C ALA A 227 17.27 -1.94 5.89
N ALA A 228 16.87 -2.45 4.72
CA ALA A 228 17.11 -3.83 4.35
C ALA A 228 17.39 -4.01 2.85
N GLY A 229 18.16 -5.05 2.53
CA GLY A 229 18.21 -5.60 1.19
C GLY A 229 17.05 -6.56 0.97
N ILE A 230 16.43 -6.52 -0.20
CA ILE A 230 15.34 -7.41 -0.61
C ILE A 230 15.87 -8.38 -1.65
N TYR A 231 15.56 -9.65 -1.45
CA TYR A 231 16.02 -10.75 -2.27
C TYR A 231 14.83 -11.62 -2.71
N ASP A 232 14.97 -12.24 -3.88
CA ASP A 232 14.07 -13.30 -4.29
C ASP A 232 14.24 -14.57 -3.42
N LEU A 233 13.47 -15.62 -3.70
CA LEU A 233 13.56 -16.87 -2.93
C LEU A 233 14.79 -17.73 -3.28
N ASN A 234 15.49 -17.41 -4.37
CA ASN A 234 16.73 -18.05 -4.77
C ASN A 234 17.98 -17.34 -4.21
N GLY A 235 17.82 -16.18 -3.58
CA GLY A 235 18.90 -15.37 -3.01
C GLY A 235 19.50 -14.33 -3.97
N GLU A 236 18.83 -14.00 -5.08
CA GLU A 236 19.18 -12.89 -5.96
C GLU A 236 18.73 -11.56 -5.35
N LEU A 237 19.62 -10.55 -5.37
CA LEU A 237 19.33 -9.23 -4.85
C LEU A 237 18.41 -8.45 -5.80
N LEU A 238 17.22 -8.09 -5.32
CA LEU A 238 16.23 -7.29 -6.05
C LEU A 238 16.35 -5.79 -5.74
N VAL A 239 16.47 -5.45 -4.45
CA VAL A 239 16.55 -4.05 -3.99
C VAL A 239 17.62 -3.93 -2.91
N ARG A 240 18.56 -3.00 -3.05
CA ARG A 240 19.73 -2.91 -2.17
C ARG A 240 19.42 -2.31 -0.79
N ASP A 241 18.59 -1.26 -0.76
CA ASP A 241 18.34 -0.47 0.43
C ASP A 241 16.88 0.02 0.42
N LEU A 242 16.01 -0.73 1.10
CA LEU A 242 14.60 -0.46 1.23
C LEU A 242 14.23 -0.29 2.69
N ARG A 243 13.36 0.68 2.99
CA ARG A 243 12.79 0.82 4.32
C ARG A 243 11.69 -0.23 4.53
N VAL A 244 11.78 -0.97 5.64
CA VAL A 244 10.79 -1.98 6.03
C VAL A 244 10.28 -1.68 7.44
N GLY A 245 8.96 -1.59 7.60
CA GLY A 245 8.29 -1.30 8.86
C GLY A 245 7.68 -2.54 9.51
N PHE A 246 7.77 -2.61 10.84
CA PHE A 246 7.26 -3.71 11.65
C PHE A 246 6.36 -3.21 12.77
N VAL A 247 5.10 -3.64 12.78
CA VAL A 247 4.13 -3.22 13.80
C VAL A 247 4.49 -3.82 15.15
N LYS A 248 4.63 -2.96 16.16
CA LYS A 248 4.98 -3.37 17.52
C LYS A 248 4.07 -4.48 18.06
N GLY A 249 4.68 -5.52 18.61
CA GLY A 249 3.96 -6.61 19.29
C GLY A 249 3.31 -7.61 18.34
N SER A 250 3.53 -7.50 17.04
CA SER A 250 3.24 -8.59 16.09
C SER A 250 4.32 -9.68 16.19
N ALA A 251 3.99 -10.91 15.77
CA ALA A 251 4.96 -12.01 15.73
C ALA A 251 6.17 -11.69 14.83
N LEU A 252 5.93 -10.95 13.74
CA LEU A 252 6.99 -10.52 12.84
C LEU A 252 7.90 -9.45 13.49
N ASP A 253 7.35 -8.54 14.29
CA ASP A 253 8.15 -7.58 15.08
C ASP A 253 9.00 -8.27 16.15
N GLU A 254 8.53 -9.36 16.76
CA GLU A 254 9.35 -10.14 17.68
C GLU A 254 10.50 -10.83 16.95
N LYS A 255 10.23 -11.46 15.79
CA LYS A 255 11.26 -12.13 14.99
C LYS A 255 12.29 -11.15 14.43
N GLN A 256 11.88 -9.98 13.92
CA GLN A 256 12.84 -9.02 13.38
C GLN A 256 13.78 -8.48 14.48
N GLN A 257 13.30 -8.31 15.72
CA GLN A 257 14.15 -7.81 16.83
C GLN A 257 15.29 -8.78 17.17
N ALA A 258 15.12 -10.08 16.89
CA ALA A 258 16.16 -11.08 17.09
C ALA A 258 17.23 -11.08 15.98
N LEU A 259 17.00 -10.37 14.87
CA LEU A 259 17.98 -10.32 13.76
C LEU A 259 19.20 -9.47 14.11
N GLU A 260 20.37 -9.97 13.75
CA GLU A 260 21.58 -9.19 13.63
C GLU A 260 21.72 -8.60 12.22
N VAL A 261 22.48 -7.51 12.08
CA VAL A 261 22.78 -6.92 10.76
C VAL A 261 23.49 -7.97 9.91
N GLY A 262 23.01 -8.16 8.67
CA GLY A 262 23.48 -9.19 7.73
C GLY A 262 22.62 -10.45 7.72
N GLN A 263 21.81 -10.71 8.76
CA GLN A 263 20.91 -11.86 8.79
C GLN A 263 19.63 -11.60 8.02
N CYS A 264 18.98 -12.70 7.62
CA CYS A 264 17.79 -12.67 6.78
C CYS A 264 16.55 -13.27 7.43
N LEU A 265 15.42 -12.73 7.00
CA LEU A 265 14.09 -13.15 7.38
C LEU A 265 13.30 -13.49 6.12
N HIS A 266 12.67 -14.67 6.10
CA HIS A 266 11.71 -15.04 5.07
C HIS A 266 10.32 -14.55 5.48
N MET A 267 9.74 -13.63 4.72
CA MET A 267 8.55 -12.91 5.14
C MET A 267 7.63 -12.51 3.99
N VAL A 268 6.43 -12.07 4.37
CA VAL A 268 5.46 -11.45 3.49
C VAL A 268 5.30 -9.98 3.87
N GLY A 269 5.28 -9.12 2.86
CA GLY A 269 5.08 -7.69 3.03
C GLY A 269 4.04 -7.11 2.06
N ILE A 270 3.53 -5.95 2.43
CA ILE A 270 2.69 -5.10 1.57
C ILE A 270 3.38 -3.75 1.35
N PRO A 271 3.34 -3.21 0.13
CA PRO A 271 4.01 -1.95 -0.18
C PRO A 271 3.12 -0.75 0.15
N ARG A 272 3.73 0.39 0.48
CA ARG A 272 3.04 1.69 0.55
C ARG A 272 3.97 2.81 0.10
N VAL A 273 3.41 3.97 -0.23
CA VAL A 273 4.20 5.18 -0.50
C VAL A 273 5.02 5.58 0.74
N ASP A 274 6.33 5.74 0.58
CA ASP A 274 7.22 6.27 1.62
C ASP A 274 7.07 7.79 1.71
N LEU A 275 6.25 8.24 2.66
CA LEU A 275 6.01 9.65 2.92
C LEU A 275 7.25 10.40 3.45
N ALA A 276 8.26 9.71 4.01
CA ALA A 276 9.51 10.35 4.42
C ALA A 276 10.37 10.68 3.21
N LEU A 277 10.42 9.79 2.23
CA LEU A 277 11.08 10.06 0.97
C LEU A 277 10.32 11.12 0.16
N VAL A 278 8.97 11.14 0.18
CA VAL A 278 8.18 12.25 -0.38
C VAL A 278 8.55 13.58 0.28
N SER A 279 8.53 13.66 1.61
CA SER A 279 8.93 14.83 2.39
C SER A 279 10.37 15.28 2.05
N TRP A 280 11.30 14.33 1.95
CA TRP A 280 12.69 14.61 1.58
C TRP A 280 12.78 15.20 0.17
N ARG A 281 12.10 14.61 -0.82
CA ARG A 281 12.09 15.09 -2.21
C ARG A 281 11.51 16.50 -2.31
N LEU A 282 10.43 16.79 -1.59
CA LEU A 282 9.83 18.14 -1.49
C LEU A 282 10.84 19.16 -0.96
N ASN A 283 11.61 18.82 0.07
CA ASN A 283 12.61 19.70 0.68
C ASN A 283 13.85 19.93 -0.19
N HIS A 284 14.13 19.03 -1.14
CA HIS A 284 15.28 19.11 -2.04
C HIS A 284 14.92 19.53 -3.47
N ARG A 285 13.67 19.93 -3.73
CA ARG A 285 13.14 20.25 -5.08
C ARG A 285 13.92 21.31 -5.87
N ASN A 286 14.63 22.20 -5.19
CA ASN A 286 15.41 23.28 -5.79
C ASN A 286 16.92 23.03 -5.70
N ASP A 287 17.35 21.88 -5.19
CA ASP A 287 18.75 21.55 -5.04
C ASP A 287 19.32 21.07 -6.39
N ALA A 288 20.36 21.76 -6.87
CA ALA A 288 21.03 21.41 -8.11
C ALA A 288 21.69 20.02 -8.08
N GLN A 289 21.97 19.48 -6.88
CA GLN A 289 22.49 18.13 -6.71
C GLN A 289 21.47 17.04 -7.10
N TYR A 290 20.17 17.34 -7.02
CA TYR A 290 19.09 16.38 -7.23
C TYR A 290 18.17 16.84 -8.37
N PRO A 291 18.65 16.85 -9.63
CA PRO A 291 17.83 17.26 -10.75
C PRO A 291 16.61 16.35 -10.90
N ASN A 292 15.45 16.96 -11.16
CA ASN A 292 14.17 16.27 -11.34
C ASN A 292 13.74 15.39 -10.16
N VAL A 293 14.18 15.70 -8.93
CA VAL A 293 13.89 14.90 -7.72
C VAL A 293 12.41 14.63 -7.48
N LEU A 294 11.52 15.50 -7.96
CA LEU A 294 10.07 15.34 -7.88
C LEU A 294 9.48 14.32 -8.87
N ASN A 295 10.26 13.88 -9.86
CA ASN A 295 9.86 12.98 -10.94
C ASN A 295 10.63 11.64 -10.92
N TRP A 296 11.38 11.36 -9.85
CA TRP A 296 12.01 10.06 -9.67
C TRP A 296 10.95 8.97 -9.47
N SER A 297 11.34 7.70 -9.64
CA SER A 297 10.47 6.53 -9.45
C SER A 297 9.71 6.55 -8.12
N LEU A 298 8.62 5.79 -8.04
CA LEU A 298 7.78 5.65 -6.86
C LEU A 298 8.61 5.53 -5.58
N PRO A 299 8.50 6.47 -4.62
CA PRO A 299 9.04 6.28 -3.30
C PRO A 299 8.16 5.27 -2.57
N TYR A 300 8.65 4.05 -2.35
CA TYR A 300 7.91 3.03 -1.61
C TYR A 300 8.74 2.47 -0.46
N GLU A 301 8.00 1.89 0.47
CA GLU A 301 8.50 1.09 1.58
C GLU A 301 7.60 -0.13 1.76
N ILE A 302 8.06 -1.11 2.54
CA ILE A 302 7.30 -2.33 2.81
C ILE A 302 6.87 -2.37 4.27
N ILE A 303 5.63 -2.75 4.53
CA ILE A 303 5.18 -3.15 5.87
C ILE A 303 5.13 -4.66 5.93
N GLY A 304 5.80 -5.22 6.93
CA GLY A 304 5.78 -6.64 7.18
C GLY A 304 4.45 -7.11 7.79
N VAL A 305 3.86 -8.15 7.22
CA VAL A 305 2.52 -8.63 7.59
C VAL A 305 2.41 -10.14 7.77
N GLY A 306 3.47 -10.89 7.46
CA GLY A 306 3.54 -12.32 7.70
C GLY A 306 4.99 -12.80 7.73
N VAL A 307 5.23 -13.94 8.39
CA VAL A 307 6.57 -14.49 8.58
C VAL A 307 6.56 -16.00 8.43
N PHE A 308 7.57 -16.54 7.76
CA PHE A 308 7.77 -17.98 7.70
C PHE A 308 8.54 -18.45 8.93
N ASP A 309 8.14 -19.58 9.47
CA ASP A 309 8.80 -20.16 10.65
C ASP A 309 10.00 -21.01 10.24
N GLU A 310 11.03 -20.31 9.76
CA GLU A 310 12.30 -20.89 9.35
C GLU A 310 13.42 -20.41 10.29
N PRO A 311 14.48 -21.23 10.49
CA PRO A 311 15.69 -20.77 11.16
C PRO A 311 16.26 -19.54 10.45
N LEU A 312 16.81 -18.60 11.22
CA LEU A 312 17.53 -17.47 10.66
C LEU A 312 18.67 -17.99 9.77
N ARG A 313 18.78 -17.40 8.58
CA ARG A 313 19.81 -17.74 7.60
C ARG A 313 20.44 -16.47 7.05
N GLU A 314 21.64 -16.63 6.49
CA GLU A 314 22.23 -15.62 5.62
C GLU A 314 21.56 -15.71 4.24
N CYS A 315 21.47 -14.59 3.54
CA CYS A 315 20.93 -14.53 2.18
C CYS A 315 21.83 -13.69 1.27
N GLY A 316 21.90 -14.13 0.01
CA GLY A 316 22.95 -13.76 -0.94
C GLY A 316 24.19 -14.65 -0.79
N GLU A 317 24.94 -14.84 -1.87
CA GLU A 317 26.33 -15.28 -1.79
C GLU A 317 27.19 -14.11 -1.27
N ASP A 318 28.22 -14.42 -0.48
CA ASP A 318 29.30 -13.46 -0.13
C ASP A 318 29.93 -12.81 -1.37
#